data_AF-A0A818PGF9-F1
#
_entry.id   AF-A0A818PGF9-F1
#
_cell.length_a   1.000
_cell.length_b   1.000
_cell.length_c   1.000
_cell.angle_alpha   90.00
_cell.angle_beta   90.00
_cell.angle_gamma   90.00
#
_symmetry.space_group_name_H-M   'P 1'
#
loop_
_entity.id
_entity.type
_entity.pdbx_description
1 polymer ?
#
loop_
_entity_poly.entity_id
_entity_poly.type
_entity_poly.pdbx_seq_one_letter_code
_entity_poly.pdbx_strand_id
1 'polypeptide(L)'
;TDNQDNLPHITQAKRRATHNAVERRRRDRINQHIQQLSKLIPDCSNYVKNQSKTVVLEKTIAYLQELRTQNLALVKQTVDAGIILHENDLLRDR
;
A
#
# COMPACT_ATOMS: atom_id res chain seq x y z
N THR A 1 33.06 -1.69 -53.93
CA THR A 1 31.60 -1.86 -53.79
C THR A 1 31.29 -1.77 -52.32
N ASP A 2 30.95 -0.55 -51.89
CA ASP A 2 30.13 -0.34 -50.71
C ASP A 2 28.90 -1.26 -50.79
N ASN A 3 28.48 -1.82 -49.66
CA ASN A 3 27.07 -1.94 -49.29
C ASN A 3 26.96 -2.40 -47.84
N GLN A 4 26.83 -1.36 -47.00
CA GLN A 4 25.94 -1.29 -45.84
C GLN A 4 24.84 -2.35 -45.85
N ASP A 5 24.84 -3.25 -44.87
CA ASP A 5 23.64 -3.78 -44.17
C ASP A 5 23.95 -5.11 -43.47
N ASN A 6 24.82 -5.06 -42.46
CA ASN A 6 24.79 -6.11 -41.44
C ASN A 6 24.81 -5.49 -40.04
N LEU A 7 23.90 -4.53 -39.84
CA LEU A 7 23.52 -4.11 -38.51
C LEU A 7 22.72 -5.28 -37.91
N PRO A 8 23.07 -5.81 -36.73
CA PRO A 8 22.38 -6.97 -36.19
C PRO A 8 20.92 -6.57 -35.91
N HIS A 9 20.03 -6.95 -36.83
CA HIS A 9 18.60 -6.83 -36.64
C HIS A 9 18.28 -7.60 -35.36
N ILE A 10 18.02 -6.87 -34.26
CA ILE A 10 17.67 -7.47 -32.97
C ILE A 10 16.58 -8.48 -33.27
N THR A 11 16.91 -9.76 -33.17
CA THR A 11 16.00 -10.83 -33.58
C THR A 11 14.73 -10.68 -32.75
N GLN A 12 13.58 -10.98 -33.33
CA GLN A 12 12.30 -10.86 -32.64
C GLN A 12 12.31 -11.59 -31.29
N ALA A 13 13.12 -12.67 -31.17
CA ALA A 13 13.43 -13.37 -29.94
C ALA A 13 14.11 -12.49 -28.87
N LYS A 14 15.14 -11.71 -29.22
CA LYS A 14 15.79 -10.77 -28.28
C LYS A 14 14.81 -9.69 -27.80
N ARG A 15 13.96 -9.14 -28.69
CA ARG A 15 12.92 -8.17 -28.30
C ARG A 15 11.92 -8.78 -27.31
N ARG A 16 11.44 -10.01 -27.58
CA ARG A 16 10.54 -10.75 -26.68
C ARG A 16 11.21 -11.05 -25.33
N ALA A 17 12.48 -11.43 -25.32
CA ALA A 17 13.22 -11.70 -24.09
C ALA A 17 13.34 -10.46 -23.20
N THR A 18 13.70 -9.31 -23.78
CA THR A 18 13.77 -8.03 -23.05
C THR A 18 12.40 -7.64 -22.51
N HIS A 19 11.35 -7.72 -23.33
CA HIS A 19 9.98 -7.45 -22.90
C HIS A 19 9.54 -8.34 -21.73
N ASN A 20 9.80 -9.65 -21.82
CA ASN A 20 9.48 -10.61 -20.76
C ASN A 20 10.24 -10.33 -19.46
N ALA A 21 11.50 -9.89 -19.56
CA ALA A 21 12.30 -9.51 -18.41
C ALA A 21 11.76 -8.24 -17.73
N VAL A 22 11.36 -7.24 -18.52
CA VAL A 22 10.74 -6.00 -18.02
C VAL A 22 9.42 -6.32 -17.31
N GLU A 23 8.55 -7.11 -17.93
CA GLU A 23 7.25 -7.46 -17.33
C GLU A 23 7.41 -8.32 -16.07
N ARG A 24 8.41 -9.21 -16.03
CA ARG A 24 8.75 -9.94 -14.80
C ARG A 24 9.12 -8.97 -13.67
N ARG A 25 10.03 -8.03 -13.91
CA ARG A 25 10.42 -7.00 -12.92
C ARG A 25 9.22 -6.16 -12.47
N ARG A 26 8.30 -5.81 -13.38
CA ARG A 26 7.07 -5.09 -13.04
C ARG A 26 6.20 -5.89 -12.07
N ARG A 27 5.99 -7.18 -12.37
CA ARG A 27 5.22 -8.09 -11.51
C ARG A 27 5.89 -8.30 -10.15
N ASP A 28 7.22 -8.41 -10.12
CA ASP A 28 7.97 -8.59 -8.87
C ASP A 28 7.82 -7.37 -7.96
N ARG A 29 7.91 -6.14 -8.49
CA ARG A 29 7.66 -4.91 -7.71
C ARG A 29 6.24 -4.86 -7.14
N ILE A 30 5.24 -5.22 -7.95
CA ILE A 30 3.84 -5.26 -7.48
C ILE A 30 3.70 -6.25 -6.32
N ASN A 31 4.29 -7.44 -6.46
CA ASN A 31 4.24 -8.46 -5.41
C ASN A 31 4.96 -8.00 -4.14
N GLN A 32 6.10 -7.30 -4.27
CA GLN A 32 6.81 -6.73 -3.13
C GLN A 32 5.95 -5.72 -2.36
N HIS A 33 5.28 -4.80 -3.05
CA HIS A 33 4.38 -3.84 -2.38
C HIS A 33 3.21 -4.55 -1.69
N ILE A 34 2.61 -5.56 -2.32
CA ILE A 34 1.52 -6.34 -1.69
C ILE A 34 2.02 -7.08 -0.44
N GLN A 35 3.24 -7.64 -0.47
CA GLN A 35 3.85 -8.27 0.70
C GLN A 35 4.21 -7.27 1.81
N GLN A 36 4.54 -6.03 1.47
CA GLN A 36 4.74 -4.97 2.45
C GLN A 36 3.42 -4.60 3.10
N LEU A 37 2.36 -4.42 2.32
CA LEU A 37 1.02 -4.16 2.83
C LEU A 37 0.55 -5.26 3.79
N SER A 38 0.71 -6.54 3.44
CA SER A 38 0.28 -7.65 4.31
C SER A 38 0.98 -7.68 5.67
N LYS A 39 2.15 -7.06 5.82
CA LYS A 39 2.87 -6.96 7.10
C LYS A 39 2.38 -5.79 7.97
N LEU A 40 1.85 -4.74 7.35
CA LEU A 40 1.38 -3.54 8.04
C LEU A 40 -0.07 -3.66 8.52
N ILE A 41 -0.88 -4.45 7.80
CA ILE A 41 -2.29 -4.62 8.13
C ILE A 41 -2.46 -5.71 9.18
N PRO A 42 -3.24 -5.46 10.26
CA PRO A 42 -3.62 -6.48 11.23
C PRO A 42 -4.27 -7.68 10.53
N ASP A 43 -4.07 -8.87 11.09
CA ASP A 43 -4.63 -10.12 10.57
C ASP A 43 -4.20 -10.50 9.13
N CYS A 44 -3.17 -9.86 8.55
CA CYS A 44 -2.66 -10.20 7.21
C CYS A 44 -1.25 -10.85 7.22
N SER A 45 -0.56 -10.83 8.36
CA SER A 45 0.86 -11.24 8.49
C SER A 45 1.11 -12.74 8.28
N ASN A 46 0.14 -13.60 8.65
CA ASN A 46 0.26 -15.06 8.52
C ASN A 46 -0.11 -15.60 7.14
N TYR A 47 -0.63 -14.74 6.27
CA TYR A 47 -1.26 -15.18 5.02
C TYR A 47 -0.37 -15.04 3.77
N VAL A 48 0.88 -14.60 3.96
CA VAL A 48 1.86 -14.28 2.90
C VAL A 48 2.20 -15.47 2.00
N LYS A 49 2.01 -16.72 2.48
CA LYS A 49 2.33 -17.91 1.67
C LYS A 49 1.22 -18.33 0.71
N ASN A 50 -0.07 -18.08 1.01
CA ASN A 50 -1.19 -18.69 0.26
C ASN A 50 -2.42 -17.80 0.02
N GLN A 51 -2.51 -16.56 0.55
CA GLN A 51 -3.68 -15.73 0.26
C GLN A 51 -3.63 -15.07 -1.12
N SER A 52 -4.82 -15.00 -1.71
CA SER A 52 -5.09 -14.21 -2.90
C SER A 52 -4.71 -12.75 -2.63
N LYS A 53 -3.88 -12.18 -3.51
CA LYS A 53 -3.49 -10.76 -3.51
C LYS A 53 -4.68 -9.81 -3.32
N THR A 54 -5.85 -10.23 -3.80
CA THR A 54 -7.14 -9.56 -3.62
C THR A 54 -7.50 -9.34 -2.16
N VAL A 55 -7.40 -10.37 -1.30
CA VAL A 55 -7.78 -10.27 0.12
C VAL A 55 -6.90 -9.27 0.86
N VAL A 56 -5.59 -9.27 0.59
CA VAL A 56 -4.68 -8.28 1.18
C VAL A 56 -5.09 -6.86 0.80
N LEU A 57 -5.45 -6.63 -0.46
CA LEU A 57 -5.89 -5.31 -0.93
C LEU A 57 -7.22 -4.89 -0.29
N GLU A 58 -8.21 -5.79 -0.22
CA GLU A 58 -9.49 -5.53 0.43
C GLU A 58 -9.33 -5.21 1.91
N LYS A 59 -8.54 -6.01 2.63
CA LYS A 59 -8.24 -5.78 4.05
C LYS A 59 -7.47 -4.47 4.28
N THR A 60 -6.56 -4.13 3.37
CA THR A 60 -5.85 -2.84 3.40
C THR A 60 -6.84 -1.69 3.32
N ILE A 61 -7.79 -1.74 2.38
CA ILE A 61 -8.81 -0.69 2.22
C ILE A 61 -9.69 -0.58 3.46
N ALA A 62 -10.19 -1.71 3.97
CA ALA A 62 -11.02 -1.75 5.17
C ALA A 62 -10.30 -1.14 6.38
N TYR A 63 -9.04 -1.53 6.60
CA TYR A 63 -8.24 -1.02 7.71
C TYR A 63 -7.98 0.48 7.61
N LEU A 64 -7.71 1.01 6.42
CA LEU A 64 -7.55 2.46 6.23
C LEU A 64 -8.83 3.25 6.52
N GLN A 65 -9.99 2.70 6.16
CA GLN A 65 -11.29 3.32 6.46
C GLN A 65 -11.57 3.32 7.96
N GLU A 66 -11.27 2.20 8.62
CA GLU A 66 -11.38 2.07 10.07
C GLU A 66 -10.45 3.07 10.78
N LEU A 67 -9.18 3.12 10.39
CA LEU A 67 -8.20 4.03 10.98
C LEU A 67 -8.60 5.51 10.84
N ARG A 68 -9.20 5.88 9.70
CA ARG A 68 -9.75 7.23 9.50
C ARG A 68 -10.91 7.51 10.47
N THR A 69 -11.81 6.56 10.62
CA THR A 69 -12.96 6.68 11.53
C THR A 69 -12.51 6.79 12.98
N GLN A 70 -11.57 5.94 13.40
CA GLN A 70 -10.99 5.96 14.73
C GLN A 70 -10.28 7.29 15.02
N ASN A 71 -9.46 7.79 14.08
CA ASN A 71 -8.80 9.09 14.23
C ASN A 71 -9.79 10.24 14.38
N LEU A 72 -10.89 10.26 13.61
CA LEU A 72 -11.91 11.28 13.74
C LEU A 72 -12.60 11.21 15.12
N ALA A 73 -12.91 10.01 15.59
CA ALA A 73 -13.50 9.79 16.91
C ALA A 73 -12.56 10.24 18.03
N LEU A 74 -11.25 9.94 17.92
CA LEU A 74 -10.23 10.39 18.87
C LEU A 74 -10.13 11.92 18.91
N VAL A 75 -10.11 12.59 17.75
CA VAL A 75 -10.10 14.06 17.69
C VAL A 75 -11.32 14.63 18.41
N LYS A 76 -12.51 14.07 18.16
CA LYS A 76 -13.72 14.49 18.87
C LYS A 76 -13.59 14.30 20.40
N GLN A 77 -13.14 13.13 20.84
CA GLN A 77 -12.93 12.85 22.26
C GLN A 77 -11.94 13.82 22.92
N THR A 78 -10.87 14.21 22.21
CA THR A 78 -9.90 15.19 22.74
C THR A 78 -10.51 16.57 22.91
N VAL A 79 -11.39 17.00 22.00
CA VAL A 79 -12.10 18.28 22.10
C VAL A 79 -13.10 18.24 23.25
N ASP A 80 -13.92 17.18 23.31
CA ASP A 80 -14.92 17.00 24.37
C ASP A 80 -14.25 16.98 25.76
N ALA A 81 -13.13 16.28 25.89
CA ALA A 81 -12.34 16.27 27.14
C ALA A 81 -11.81 17.66 27.51
N GLY A 82 -11.34 18.45 26.53
CA GLY A 82 -10.89 19.82 26.77
C GLY A 82 -12.00 20.74 27.25
N ILE A 83 -13.22 20.60 26.71
CA ILE A 83 -14.40 21.34 27.15
C ILE A 83 -14.75 20.98 28.60
N ILE A 84 -14.81 19.69 28.92
CA ILE A 84 -15.14 19.22 30.27
C ILE A 84 -14.09 19.70 31.29
N LEU A 85 -12.82 19.71 30.93
CA LEU A 85 -11.76 20.23 31.80
C LEU A 85 -11.97 21.72 32.09
N HIS A 86 -12.23 22.51 31.05
CA HIS A 86 -12.50 23.94 31.21
C HIS A 86 -13.73 24.22 32.07
N GLU A 87 -14.83 23.48 31.86
CA GLU A 87 -16.03 23.59 32.70
C GLU A 87 -15.76 23.25 34.16
N ASN A 88 -14.95 22.22 34.43
CA ASN A 88 -14.57 21.87 35.79
C ASN A 88 -13.73 22.96 36.47
N ASP A 89 -12.81 23.59 35.75
CA ASP A 89 -12.01 24.70 36.28
C ASP A 89 -12.91 25.89 36.64
N LEU A 90 -13.85 26.26 35.76
CA LEU A 90 -14.84 27.32 36.04
C LEU A 90 -15.74 27.04 37.25
N LEU A 91 -16.00 25.76 37.54
CA LEU A 91 -16.78 25.36 38.71
C LEU A 91 -15.95 25.35 40.00
N ARG A 92 -14.64 25.09 39.92
CA ARG A 92 -13.72 25.16 41.06
C ARG A 92 -13.44 26.59 41.52
N ASP A 93 -13.52 27.55 40.60
CA ASP A 93 -13.29 28.96 40.86
C ASP A 93 -14.51 29.71 41.44
N ARG A 94 -15.63 29.01 41.70
CA ARG A 94 -16.84 29.54 42.37
C ARG A 94 -16.89 29.15 43.84
#